data_AF-A0A7S3S542-F1
#
_entry.id   AF-A0A7S3S542-F1
#
_cell.length_a   1.000
_cell.length_b   1.000
_cell.length_c   1.000
_cell.angle_alpha   90.00
_cell.angle_beta   90.00
_cell.angle_gamma   90.00
#
_symmetry.space_group_name_H-M   'P 1'
#
loop_
_entity.id
_entity.type
_entity.pdbx_description
1 polymer ?
#
loop_
_entity_poly.entity_id
_entity_poly.type
_entity_poly.pdbx_seq_one_letter_code
_entity_poly.pdbx_strand_id
1 'polypeptide(L)'
;MGSLYLDDGETFDYQNNDGSLSIDYVYQNDRLMAVKTTDSSYPSSKSKMIKQVEIVGFNGEKMPQVIFNSISGLTVDFHFEEAKNALVLENVDLPLDTNQHISHLLQFDYSNVDQ
;
A
#
# COMPACT_ATOMS: atom_id res chain seq x y z
N MET A 1 0.05 -1.30 -13.35
CA MET A 1 1.11 -0.69 -12.53
C MET A 1 0.65 0.71 -12.18
N GLY A 2 0.92 1.17 -10.95
CA GLY A 2 0.61 2.53 -10.50
C GLY A 2 1.79 3.09 -9.71
N SER A 3 1.95 4.41 -9.69
CA SER A 3 3.07 5.08 -9.02
C SER A 3 2.54 6.18 -8.11
N LEU A 4 3.15 6.30 -6.94
CA LEU A 4 2.95 7.40 -6.00
C LEU A 4 4.18 8.30 -6.05
N TYR A 5 3.95 9.60 -6.17
CA TYR A 5 4.98 10.62 -6.07
C TYR A 5 4.57 11.63 -4.99
N LEU A 6 5.50 11.95 -4.10
CA LEU A 6 5.31 12.86 -2.97
C LEU A 6 6.44 13.89 -2.91
N ASP A 7 6.05 15.15 -2.79
CA ASP A 7 6.91 16.29 -2.50
C ASP A 7 6.28 17.16 -1.40
N ASP A 8 6.86 18.32 -1.12
CA ASP A 8 6.29 19.26 -0.16
C ASP A 8 5.21 20.19 -0.73
N GLY A 9 4.96 20.14 -2.04
CA GLY A 9 3.99 20.95 -2.77
C GLY A 9 4.34 22.41 -2.99
N GLU A 10 5.50 22.88 -2.50
CA GLU A 10 5.81 24.32 -2.40
C GLU A 10 7.23 24.68 -2.83
N THR A 11 8.22 23.80 -2.62
CA THR A 11 9.61 24.11 -2.94
C THR A 11 9.88 23.99 -4.43
N PHE A 12 10.42 25.07 -5.01
CA PHE A 12 10.86 25.06 -6.40
C PHE A 12 12.01 24.07 -6.59
N ASP A 13 11.93 23.29 -7.66
CA ASP A 13 12.95 22.33 -8.07
C ASP A 13 13.28 21.26 -7.00
N TYR A 14 12.29 20.93 -6.16
CA TYR A 14 12.49 19.97 -5.07
C TYR A 14 12.91 18.58 -5.56
N GLN A 15 12.42 18.16 -6.73
CA GLN A 15 12.78 16.87 -7.36
C GLN A 15 14.27 16.78 -7.71
N ASN A 16 14.82 17.80 -8.39
CA ASN A 16 16.22 17.78 -8.84
C ASN A 16 17.20 18.00 -7.68
N ASN A 17 16.72 18.50 -6.55
CA ASN A 17 17.47 18.62 -5.30
C ASN A 17 17.29 17.40 -4.40
N ASP A 18 16.91 16.27 -4.98
CA ASP A 18 16.73 15.03 -4.27
C ASP A 18 15.74 15.17 -3.10
N GLY A 19 14.64 15.92 -3.21
CA GLY A 19 13.70 16.16 -2.11
C GLY A 19 12.45 15.27 -2.11
N SER A 20 12.31 14.32 -3.04
CA SER A 20 11.05 13.63 -3.33
C SER A 20 11.02 12.15 -2.94
N LEU A 21 9.84 11.64 -2.66
CA LEU A 21 9.59 10.20 -2.50
C LEU A 21 8.80 9.67 -3.70
N SER A 22 9.31 8.63 -4.34
CA SER A 22 8.59 7.90 -5.40
C SER A 22 8.48 6.42 -5.07
N ILE A 23 7.26 5.87 -5.13
CA ILE A 23 6.96 4.46 -4.87
C ILE A 23 6.19 3.88 -6.05
N ASP A 24 6.73 2.82 -6.65
CA ASP A 24 6.04 2.04 -7.68
C ASP A 24 5.30 0.86 -7.07
N TYR A 25 4.02 0.73 -7.41
CA TYR A 25 3.14 -0.35 -6.97
C TYR A 25 2.77 -1.30 -8.12
N VAL A 26 2.86 -2.59 -7.82
CA VAL A 26 2.44 -3.68 -8.71
C VAL A 26 1.42 -4.55 -7.98
N TYR A 27 0.29 -4.80 -8.62
CA TYR A 27 -0.67 -5.82 -8.20
C TYR A 27 -0.57 -7.01 -9.15
N GLN A 28 -0.16 -8.17 -8.63
CA GLN A 28 -0.02 -9.40 -9.41
C GLN A 28 -0.20 -10.61 -8.50
N ASN A 29 -0.89 -11.65 -8.99
CA ASN A 29 -1.11 -12.91 -8.27
C ASN A 29 -1.64 -12.67 -6.85
N ASP A 30 -2.68 -11.84 -6.72
CA ASP A 30 -3.31 -11.53 -5.44
C ASP A 30 -2.35 -10.93 -4.41
N ARG A 31 -1.34 -10.19 -4.89
CA ARG A 31 -0.38 -9.47 -4.07
C ARG A 31 -0.22 -8.07 -4.58
N LEU A 32 -0.39 -7.10 -3.70
CA LEU A 32 0.10 -5.74 -3.92
C LEU A 32 1.56 -5.69 -3.43
N MET A 33 2.41 -4.98 -4.14
CA MET A 33 3.83 -4.90 -3.84
C MET A 33 4.33 -3.50 -4.16
N ALA A 34 5.06 -2.89 -3.23
CA ALA A 34 5.98 -1.82 -3.56
C ALA A 34 7.22 -2.46 -4.18
N VAL A 35 7.55 -2.11 -5.43
CA VAL A 35 8.63 -2.76 -6.20
C VAL A 35 9.86 -1.89 -6.39
N LYS A 36 9.70 -0.57 -6.23
CA LYS A 36 10.80 0.39 -6.29
C LYS A 36 10.46 1.59 -5.42
N THR A 37 11.36 1.90 -4.52
CA THR A 37 11.39 3.18 -3.80
C THR A 37 12.62 3.91 -4.29
N THR A 38 12.43 5.12 -4.83
CA THR A 38 13.55 6.02 -5.08
C THR A 38 13.51 7.07 -3.98
N ASP A 39 14.43 6.93 -3.02
CA ASP A 39 14.56 7.88 -1.94
C ASP A 39 15.47 9.01 -2.36
N SER A 40 14.93 10.21 -2.30
CA SER A 40 15.73 11.40 -2.37
C SER A 40 15.23 12.29 -1.22
N SER A 41 16.09 12.50 -0.19
CA SER A 41 16.02 13.40 0.99
C SER A 41 14.67 13.91 1.56
N TYR A 42 13.55 13.29 1.20
CA TYR A 42 12.20 13.63 1.61
C TYR A 42 12.14 13.45 3.12
N PRO A 43 11.82 14.52 3.87
CA PRO A 43 12.08 14.54 5.30
C PRO A 43 11.20 13.52 6.03
N SER A 44 11.85 12.59 6.74
CA SER A 44 11.20 11.56 7.58
C SER A 44 10.33 12.15 8.70
N SER A 45 10.50 13.43 9.03
CA SER A 45 9.64 14.16 9.96
C SER A 45 8.21 14.38 9.44
N LYS A 46 7.97 14.24 8.13
CA LYS A 46 6.64 14.19 7.52
C LYS A 46 6.20 12.73 7.32
N SER A 47 6.05 11.98 8.43
CA SER A 47 5.52 10.61 8.36
C SER A 47 4.14 10.62 7.71
N LYS A 48 4.06 10.05 6.50
CA LYS A 48 2.80 9.81 5.78
C LYS A 48 2.42 8.34 6.00
N MET A 49 1.13 8.09 6.08
CA MET A 49 0.60 6.75 6.30
C MET A 49 -0.46 6.42 5.26
N ILE A 50 -0.45 5.20 4.77
CA ILE A 50 -1.58 4.61 4.07
C ILE A 50 -2.55 4.11 5.13
N LYS A 51 -3.73 4.74 5.19
CA LYS A 51 -4.79 4.41 6.15
C LYS A 51 -5.80 3.40 5.62
N GLN A 52 -5.97 3.35 4.31
CA GLN A 52 -6.96 2.52 3.65
C GLN A 52 -6.40 2.01 2.32
N VAL A 53 -6.76 0.78 1.95
CA VAL A 53 -6.54 0.21 0.62
C VAL A 53 -7.87 -0.31 0.09
N GLU A 54 -8.18 0.00 -1.16
CA GLU A 54 -9.39 -0.47 -1.84
C GLU A 54 -9.01 -1.27 -3.09
N ILE A 55 -9.56 -2.47 -3.22
CA ILE A 55 -9.41 -3.31 -4.41
C ILE A 55 -10.74 -3.36 -5.14
N VAL A 56 -10.85 -2.54 -6.18
CA VAL A 56 -12.04 -2.43 -7.01
C VAL A 56 -12.10 -3.58 -8.02
N GLY A 57 -13.31 -4.03 -8.34
CA GLY A 57 -13.56 -5.17 -9.23
C GLY A 57 -13.46 -6.52 -8.50
N PHE A 58 -13.46 -6.50 -7.16
CA PHE A 58 -13.52 -7.69 -6.34
C PHE A 58 -14.96 -8.22 -6.37
N ASN A 59 -15.15 -9.50 -6.72
CA ASN A 59 -16.47 -10.07 -6.96
C ASN A 59 -17.16 -10.66 -5.72
N GLY A 60 -16.51 -10.60 -4.55
CA GLY A 60 -17.12 -11.01 -3.28
C GLY A 60 -17.34 -12.52 -3.10
N GLU A 61 -17.06 -13.34 -4.12
CA GLU A 61 -17.37 -14.77 -4.11
C GLU A 61 -16.56 -15.54 -3.05
N LYS A 62 -15.34 -15.08 -2.74
CA LYS A 62 -14.49 -15.64 -1.69
C LYS A 62 -13.75 -14.53 -0.97
N MET A 63 -13.98 -14.37 0.33
CA MET A 63 -13.26 -13.40 1.14
C MET A 63 -11.85 -13.90 1.46
N PRO A 64 -10.78 -13.22 1.03
CA PRO A 64 -9.43 -13.64 1.36
C PRO A 64 -9.12 -13.38 2.83
N GLN A 65 -8.18 -14.15 3.38
CA GLN A 65 -7.41 -13.70 4.52
C GLN A 65 -6.37 -12.69 4.03
N VAL A 66 -6.31 -11.52 4.66
CA VAL A 66 -5.33 -10.48 4.34
C VAL A 66 -4.08 -10.69 5.19
N ILE A 67 -2.94 -10.91 4.55
CA ILE A 67 -1.65 -11.13 5.21
C ILE A 67 -0.71 -9.96 4.92
N PHE A 68 -0.21 -9.33 5.99
CA PHE A 68 0.85 -8.32 5.93
C PHE A 68 2.19 -8.94 6.30
N ASN A 69 3.04 -9.11 5.28
CA ASN A 69 4.34 -9.78 5.46
C ASN A 69 5.44 -8.85 5.97
N SER A 70 5.28 -7.52 5.88
CA SER A 70 6.33 -6.54 6.18
C SER A 70 6.27 -5.98 7.61
N ILE A 71 5.15 -6.09 8.33
CA ILE A 71 4.98 -5.58 9.69
C ILE A 71 4.34 -6.66 10.57
N SER A 72 5.16 -7.30 11.41
CA SER A 72 4.67 -8.29 12.37
C SER A 72 3.67 -7.65 13.35
N GLY A 73 2.51 -8.29 13.51
CA GLY A 73 1.47 -7.86 14.45
C GLY A 73 0.57 -6.72 13.95
N LEU A 74 0.67 -6.33 12.67
CA LEU A 74 -0.32 -5.42 12.07
C LEU A 74 -1.64 -6.18 11.83
N THR A 75 -2.69 -5.73 12.51
CA THR A 75 -4.07 -6.19 12.28
C THR A 75 -4.76 -5.17 11.39
N VAL A 76 -5.46 -5.65 10.36
CA VAL A 76 -6.21 -4.81 9.42
C VAL A 76 -7.62 -5.32 9.34
N ASP A 77 -8.56 -4.41 9.50
CA ASP A 77 -9.98 -4.68 9.32
C ASP A 77 -10.29 -4.67 7.82
N PHE A 78 -11.09 -5.61 7.34
CA PHE A 78 -11.53 -5.61 5.96
C PHE A 78 -12.99 -5.98 5.81
N HIS A 79 -13.63 -5.41 4.80
CA HIS A 79 -15.01 -5.71 4.45
C HIS A 79 -15.21 -5.58 2.94
N PHE A 80 -16.27 -6.20 2.43
CA PHE A 80 -16.67 -6.06 1.05
C PHE A 80 -17.74 -4.98 0.91
N GLU A 81 -17.47 -3.98 0.07
CA GLU A 81 -18.40 -2.92 -0.28
C GLU A 81 -19.09 -3.26 -1.61
N GLU A 82 -20.26 -3.88 -1.52
CA GLU A 82 -21.03 -4.39 -2.67
C GLU A 82 -21.36 -3.30 -3.70
N ALA A 83 -21.69 -2.09 -3.25
CA ALA A 83 -22.03 -0.97 -4.13
C ALA A 83 -20.88 -0.56 -5.07
N LYS A 84 -19.63 -0.83 -4.67
CA LYS A 84 -18.42 -0.53 -5.46
C LYS A 84 -17.80 -1.77 -6.08
N ASN A 85 -18.31 -2.96 -5.75
CA ASN A 85 -17.63 -4.24 -5.99
C ASN A 85 -16.17 -4.16 -5.54
N ALA A 86 -15.96 -3.78 -4.28
CA ALA A 86 -14.63 -3.50 -3.77
C ALA A 86 -14.35 -4.19 -2.42
N LEU A 87 -13.15 -4.74 -2.27
CA LEU A 87 -12.63 -5.14 -0.96
C LEU A 87 -11.94 -3.92 -0.34
N VAL A 88 -12.45 -3.47 0.81
CA VAL A 88 -11.95 -2.30 1.54
C VAL A 88 -11.18 -2.79 2.76
N LEU A 89 -9.94 -2.34 2.88
CA LEU A 89 -9.05 -2.60 4.01
C LEU A 89 -8.88 -1.29 4.77
N GLU A 90 -9.31 -1.25 6.02
CA GLU A 90 -9.28 -0.08 6.90
C GLU A 90 -8.21 -0.24 7.99
N ASN A 91 -7.84 0.88 8.63
CA ASN A 91 -6.87 0.90 9.73
C ASN A 91 -5.52 0.25 9.37
N VAL A 92 -5.12 0.37 8.09
CA VAL A 92 -3.89 -0.24 7.57
C VAL A 92 -2.64 0.35 8.24
N ASP A 93 -2.69 1.63 8.63
CA ASP A 93 -1.65 2.34 9.39
C ASP A 93 -0.21 2.07 8.93
N LEU A 94 -0.04 1.98 7.61
CA LEU A 94 1.22 1.60 7.01
C LEU A 94 2.07 2.85 6.77
N PRO A 95 3.26 2.96 7.40
CA PRO A 95 4.15 4.08 7.19
C PRO A 95 4.73 4.04 5.76
N LEU A 96 4.78 5.20 5.13
CA LEU A 96 5.60 5.43 3.94
C LEU A 96 7.01 5.81 4.41
N ASP A 97 7.76 4.83 4.91
CA ASP A 97 9.16 5.01 5.33
C ASP A 97 10.12 4.60 4.20
N THR A 98 11.12 5.46 3.99
CA THR A 98 12.21 5.36 3.02
C THR A 98 13.21 4.26 3.41
N ASN A 99 13.36 3.97 4.71
CA ASN A 99 14.48 3.14 5.20
C ASN A 99 14.21 1.64 5.29
N GLN A 100 13.00 1.19 4.97
CA GLN A 100 12.68 -0.23 4.95
C GLN A 100 12.51 -0.67 3.50
N HIS A 101 13.30 -1.67 3.08
CA HIS A 101 13.02 -2.38 1.83
C HIS A 101 11.63 -3.01 1.96
N ILE A 102 10.57 -2.29 1.57
CA ILE A 102 9.22 -2.83 1.62
C ILE A 102 9.03 -3.77 0.42
N SER A 103 9.71 -4.92 0.47
CA SER A 103 9.29 -6.07 -0.29
C SER A 103 8.08 -6.67 0.41
N HIS A 104 6.93 -6.57 -0.28
CA HIS A 104 5.62 -7.18 -0.05
C HIS A 104 4.63 -6.36 0.77
N LEU A 105 3.56 -5.91 0.12
CA LEU A 105 2.57 -5.05 0.73
C LEU A 105 1.16 -5.50 0.36
N LEU A 106 0.59 -6.36 1.21
CA LEU A 106 -0.68 -7.10 1.08
C LEU A 106 -0.60 -8.34 0.21
N GLN A 107 -0.84 -9.49 0.84
CA GLN A 107 -1.16 -10.75 0.17
C GLN A 107 -2.60 -11.15 0.53
N PHE A 108 -3.35 -11.55 -0.48
CA PHE A 108 -4.69 -12.12 -0.32
C PHE A 108 -4.58 -13.64 -0.44
N ASP A 109 -4.91 -14.35 0.65
CA ASP A 109 -4.88 -15.80 0.71
C ASP A 109 -6.29 -16.38 0.72
N TYR A 110 -6.57 -17.26 -0.24
CA TYR A 110 -7.87 -17.92 -0.42
C TYR A 110 -7.86 -19.40 0.01
N SER A 111 -6.74 -19.90 0.54
CA SER A 111 -6.55 -21.33 0.84
C SER A 111 -7.42 -21.87 1.98
N ASN A 112 -7.91 -21.00 2.88
CA ASN A 112 -8.69 -21.36 4.07
C ASN A 112 -10.14 -20.85 4.04
N VAL A 113 -10.67 -20.48 2.87
CA VAL A 113 -12.07 -20.04 2.74
C VAL A 113 -12.93 -21.27 2.50
N ASP A 114 -13.74 -21.63 3.50
CA ASP A 114 -14.67 -22.77 3.44
C ASP A 114 -15.55 -22.69 2.16
N GLN A 115 -15.71 -23.83 1.49
CA GLN A 115 -16.50 -24.00 0.26
C GLN A 115 -18.00 -23.87 0.49
#